data_AF-J9FY98-F1
#
_entry.id   AF-J9FY98-F1
#
_cell.length_a   1.000
_cell.length_b   1.000
_cell.length_c   1.000
_cell.angle_alpha   90.00
_cell.angle_beta   90.00
_cell.angle_gamma   90.00
#
_symmetry.space_group_name_H-M   'P 1'
#
loop_
_entity.id
_entity.type
_entity.pdbx_description
1 polymer ?
#
loop_
_entity_poly.entity_id
_entity_poly.type
_entity_poly.pdbx_seq_one_letter_code
_entity_poly.pdbx_strand_id
1 'polypeptide(L)'
;IDKPGHGLPQLDAVAVESYERFNVGSIEFMAIPVYHGDNLIAGYRFGTCAYITDVSNIQLEKNGKYLEGLDVLILGALREKPHPTHYSFSQAAEVARQIGAKANILYSYKSLSFP
;
A
#
# COMPACT_ATOMS: atom_id res chain seq x y z
N ILE A 1 33.84 6.81 26.28
CA ILE A 1 32.59 7.55 25.97
C ILE A 1 32.70 7.97 24.52
N ASP A 2 32.12 7.17 23.64
CA ASP A 2 32.09 7.44 22.21
C ASP A 2 30.88 8.35 21.94
N LYS A 3 31.12 9.62 21.56
CA LYS A 3 30.02 10.55 21.27
C LYS A 3 29.73 10.48 19.77
N PRO A 4 28.59 9.92 19.32
CA PRO A 4 28.22 9.96 17.92
C PRO A 4 28.09 11.42 17.45
N GLY A 5 28.67 11.71 16.29
CA GLY A 5 28.64 13.04 15.66
C GLY A 5 27.21 13.51 15.37
N HIS A 6 26.99 14.81 15.49
CA HIS A 6 25.68 15.50 15.54
C HIS A 6 24.94 15.59 14.19
N GLY A 7 25.17 14.63 13.29
CA GLY A 7 24.62 14.64 11.93
C GLY A 7 24.44 13.27 11.28
N LEU A 8 24.63 12.17 12.03
CA LEU A 8 24.33 10.84 11.51
C LEU A 8 22.86 10.51 11.80
N PRO A 9 22.05 10.10 10.80
CA PRO A 9 20.70 9.64 11.05
C PRO A 9 20.75 8.42 11.97
N GLN A 10 20.13 8.55 13.15
CA GLN A 10 19.90 7.41 14.03
C GLN A 10 18.62 6.72 13.56
N LEU A 11 18.78 5.57 12.92
CA LEU A 11 17.69 4.72 12.48
C LEU A 11 17.63 3.50 13.38
N ASP A 12 16.44 3.23 13.92
CA ASP A 12 16.10 1.96 14.54
C ASP A 12 15.16 1.22 13.59
N ALA A 13 15.63 0.12 13.00
CA ALA A 13 14.91 -0.61 11.99
C ALA A 13 14.09 -1.72 12.65
N VAL A 14 12.77 -1.66 12.47
CA VAL A 14 11.83 -2.68 12.95
C VAL A 14 11.28 -3.43 11.75
N ALA A 15 11.53 -4.74 11.70
CA ALA A 15 10.90 -5.61 10.70
C ALA A 15 9.41 -5.77 11.03
N VAL A 16 8.58 -5.79 10.00
CA VAL A 16 7.12 -5.98 10.12
C VAL A 16 6.73 -7.16 9.24
N GLU A 17 6.10 -8.16 9.85
CA GLU A 17 5.67 -9.39 9.19
C GLU A 17 4.27 -9.26 8.58
N SER A 18 3.91 -10.21 7.72
CA SER A 18 2.58 -10.26 7.10
C SER A 18 1.47 -10.35 8.15
N TYR A 19 0.49 -9.46 8.05
CA TYR A 19 -0.64 -9.32 9.00
C TYR A 19 -0.26 -8.88 10.41
N GLU A 20 1.01 -8.52 10.65
CA GLU A 20 1.43 -7.97 11.92
C GLU A 20 0.75 -6.62 12.18
N ARG A 21 0.35 -6.42 13.44
CA ARG A 21 -0.15 -5.14 13.94
C ARG A 21 0.93 -4.48 14.80
N PHE A 22 1.17 -3.21 14.54
CA PHE A 22 2.17 -2.42 15.26
C PHE A 22 1.70 -0.97 15.39
N ASN A 23 2.25 -0.26 16.35
CA ASN A 23 1.90 1.14 16.59
C ASN A 23 3.00 2.07 16.09
N VAL A 24 2.60 3.11 15.37
CA VAL A 24 3.44 4.29 15.10
C VAL A 24 2.82 5.45 15.87
N GLY A 25 3.43 5.82 16.99
CA GLY A 25 2.80 6.74 17.94
C GLY A 25 1.50 6.13 18.49
N SER A 26 0.39 6.85 18.36
CA SER A 26 -0.94 6.41 18.81
C SER A 26 -1.77 5.72 17.73
N ILE A 27 -1.21 5.47 16.54
CA ILE A 27 -1.91 4.91 15.39
C ILE A 27 -1.50 3.44 15.24
N GLU A 28 -2.48 2.54 15.28
CA GLU A 28 -2.28 1.14 14.95
C GLU A 28 -2.26 0.96 13.42
N PHE A 29 -1.22 0.31 12.93
CA PHE A 29 -1.06 -0.14 11.56
C PHE A 29 -1.15 -1.67 11.51
N MET A 30 -1.64 -2.18 10.38
CA MET A 30 -1.62 -3.59 10.03
C MET A 30 -0.98 -3.74 8.65
N ALA A 31 0.07 -4.57 8.56
CA ALA A 31 0.70 -4.89 7.28
C ALA A 31 -0.15 -5.89 6.48
N ILE A 32 -0.51 -5.53 5.26
CA ILE A 32 -1.26 -6.38 4.33
C ILE A 32 -0.31 -6.85 3.23
N PRO A 33 0.00 -8.15 3.13
CA PRO A 33 0.93 -8.66 2.13
C PRO A 33 0.32 -8.56 0.73
N VAL A 34 0.98 -7.87 -0.19
CA VAL A 34 0.55 -7.71 -1.60
C VAL A 34 1.74 -7.96 -2.53
N TYR A 35 1.48 -8.08 -3.83
CA TYR A 35 2.52 -8.37 -4.81
C TYR A 35 2.87 -7.16 -5.67
N HIS A 36 4.16 -6.93 -5.85
CA HIS A 36 4.76 -6.05 -6.83
C HIS A 36 5.49 -6.90 -7.88
N GLY A 37 4.77 -7.33 -8.93
CA GLY A 37 5.24 -8.42 -9.80
C GLY A 37 5.27 -9.73 -9.02
N ASP A 38 6.46 -10.34 -8.93
CA ASP A 38 6.67 -11.56 -8.15
C ASP A 38 7.13 -11.28 -6.70
N ASN A 39 7.41 -10.02 -6.36
CA ASN A 39 7.89 -9.64 -5.04
C ASN A 39 6.73 -9.46 -4.06
N LEU A 40 6.81 -10.15 -2.92
CA LEU A 40 5.91 -9.91 -1.80
C LEU A 40 6.34 -8.62 -1.08
N ILE A 41 5.45 -7.64 -1.02
CA ILE A 41 5.62 -6.36 -0.33
C ILE A 41 4.45 -6.14 0.65
N ALA A 42 4.46 -5.03 1.37
CA ALA A 42 3.38 -4.64 2.28
C ALA A 42 2.62 -3.41 1.78
N GLY A 43 1.28 -3.51 1.71
CA GLY A 43 0.39 -2.38 1.92
C GLY A 43 0.08 -2.23 3.41
N TYR A 44 -0.55 -1.13 3.81
CA TYR A 44 -0.89 -0.90 5.21
C TYR A 44 -2.34 -0.47 5.39
N ARG A 45 -3.01 -1.04 6.39
CA ARG A 45 -4.27 -0.56 6.92
C ARG A 45 -4.04 0.16 8.25
N PHE A 46 -4.72 1.28 8.46
CA PHE A 46 -4.72 2.02 9.72
C PHE A 46 -6.09 2.67 9.91
N GLY A 47 -6.75 2.37 11.03
CA GLY A 47 -8.15 2.73 11.25
C GLY A 47 -9.07 2.24 10.11
N THR A 48 -9.81 3.18 9.50
CA THR A 48 -10.67 2.94 8.33
C THR A 48 -10.02 3.31 7.00
N CYS A 49 -8.68 3.45 6.98
CA CYS A 49 -7.92 3.77 5.77
C CYS A 49 -6.98 2.62 5.39
N ALA A 50 -6.72 2.46 4.08
CA ALA A 50 -5.66 1.60 3.58
C ALA A 50 -4.83 2.30 2.49
N TYR A 51 -3.52 2.12 2.53
CA TYR A 51 -2.55 2.61 1.54
C TYR A 51 -1.79 1.44 0.93
N ILE A 52 -1.97 1.23 -0.37
CA ILE A 52 -1.40 0.09 -1.10
C ILE A 52 -0.78 0.62 -2.41
N THR A 53 0.54 0.84 -2.38
CA THR A 53 1.33 1.34 -3.52
C THR A 53 2.06 0.21 -4.24
N ASP A 54 2.57 0.51 -5.44
CA ASP A 54 3.45 -0.37 -6.21
C ASP A 54 2.93 -1.81 -6.33
N VAL A 55 1.63 -1.96 -6.55
CA VAL A 55 0.94 -3.25 -6.46
C VAL A 55 0.44 -3.71 -7.83
N SER A 56 0.65 -5.00 -8.14
CA SER A 56 0.06 -5.72 -9.27
C SER A 56 -0.95 -6.78 -8.84
N ASN A 57 -0.93 -7.24 -7.58
CA ASN A 57 -1.90 -8.19 -7.07
C ASN A 57 -2.11 -8.08 -5.55
N ILE A 58 -3.32 -7.73 -5.12
CA ILE A 58 -3.71 -7.71 -3.70
C ILE A 58 -4.05 -9.09 -3.15
N GLN A 59 -4.25 -10.12 -3.98
CA GLN A 59 -4.77 -11.43 -3.54
C GLN A 59 -6.07 -11.28 -2.73
N LEU A 60 -7.10 -10.65 -3.32
CA LEU A 60 -8.35 -10.30 -2.64
C LEU A 60 -9.04 -11.49 -1.96
N GLU A 61 -8.92 -12.71 -2.48
CA GLU A 61 -9.45 -13.91 -1.81
C GLU A 61 -8.86 -14.11 -0.40
N LYS A 62 -7.58 -13.79 -0.20
CA LYS A 62 -6.91 -13.90 1.11
C LYS A 62 -7.04 -12.61 1.92
N ASN A 63 -6.92 -11.47 1.26
CA ASN A 63 -6.78 -10.17 1.90
C ASN A 63 -8.07 -9.37 2.05
N GLY A 64 -9.14 -9.73 1.33
CA GLY A 64 -10.39 -8.97 1.27
C GLY A 64 -10.97 -8.68 2.65
N LYS A 65 -11.01 -9.69 3.53
CA LYS A 65 -11.50 -9.56 4.92
C LYS A 65 -10.75 -8.50 5.75
N TYR A 66 -9.49 -8.21 5.43
CA TYR A 66 -8.70 -7.19 6.12
C TYR A 66 -8.89 -5.79 5.49
N LEU A 67 -9.57 -5.68 4.36
CA LEU A 67 -9.85 -4.45 3.63
C LEU A 67 -11.33 -4.07 3.66
N GLU A 68 -12.16 -4.80 4.43
CA GLU A 68 -13.57 -4.46 4.63
C GLU A 68 -13.74 -3.23 5.56
N GLY A 69 -14.80 -2.46 5.29
CA GLY A 69 -15.20 -1.33 6.13
C GLY A 69 -14.28 -0.11 6.03
N LEU A 70 -13.56 0.04 4.90
CA LEU A 70 -12.73 1.22 4.66
C LEU A 70 -13.56 2.44 4.29
N ASP A 71 -13.23 3.58 4.88
CA ASP A 71 -13.68 4.89 4.43
C ASP A 71 -12.85 5.35 3.23
N VAL A 72 -11.53 5.11 3.27
CA VAL A 72 -10.60 5.54 2.22
C VAL A 72 -9.66 4.41 1.81
N LEU A 73 -9.61 4.12 0.52
CA LEU A 73 -8.58 3.31 -0.10
C LEU A 73 -7.69 4.20 -0.98
N ILE A 74 -6.39 4.19 -0.73
CA ILE A 74 -5.38 4.83 -1.57
C ILE A 74 -4.62 3.72 -2.31
N LEU A 75 -4.76 3.66 -3.62
CA LEU A 75 -4.29 2.56 -4.44
C LEU A 75 -3.42 3.05 -5.61
N GLY A 76 -2.24 2.47 -5.73
CA GLY A 76 -1.33 2.75 -6.84
C GLY A 76 -1.88 2.24 -8.17
N ALA A 77 -1.93 3.11 -9.17
CA ALA A 77 -2.36 2.79 -10.52
C ALA A 77 -1.40 3.46 -11.52
N LEU A 78 -0.61 2.69 -12.25
CA LEU A 78 0.56 3.24 -12.94
C LEU A 78 0.21 4.00 -14.22
N ARG A 79 -0.58 3.36 -15.10
CA ARG A 79 -0.90 3.87 -16.45
C ARG A 79 -2.12 3.15 -17.02
N GLU A 80 -2.58 3.52 -18.21
CA GLU A 80 -3.69 2.84 -18.88
C GLU A 80 -3.37 1.40 -19.31
N LYS A 81 -2.20 1.19 -19.92
CA LYS A 81 -1.78 -0.14 -20.39
C LYS A 81 -1.33 -1.03 -19.23
N PRO A 82 -1.67 -2.33 -19.25
CA PRO A 82 -1.18 -3.28 -18.26
C PRO A 82 0.35 -3.20 -18.06
N HIS A 83 0.77 -3.48 -16.83
CA HIS A 83 2.18 -3.55 -16.45
C HIS A 83 2.40 -4.80 -15.60
N PRO A 84 3.52 -5.53 -15.75
CA PRO A 84 3.76 -6.76 -15.01
C PRO A 84 3.79 -6.54 -13.49
N THR A 85 4.24 -5.36 -13.06
CA THR A 85 4.48 -5.07 -11.64
C THR A 85 3.52 -4.05 -11.03
N HIS A 86 2.61 -3.47 -11.84
CA HIS A 86 1.63 -2.50 -11.35
C HIS A 86 0.27 -2.71 -11.98
N TYR A 87 -0.78 -2.41 -11.23
CA TYR A 87 -2.10 -2.25 -11.80
C TYR A 87 -2.14 -1.10 -12.83
N SER A 88 -2.85 -1.33 -13.92
CA SER A 88 -3.35 -0.25 -14.76
C SER A 88 -4.48 0.52 -14.06
N PHE A 89 -4.88 1.67 -14.62
CA PHE A 89 -6.03 2.43 -14.12
C PHE A 89 -7.31 1.60 -14.06
N SER A 90 -7.58 0.81 -15.10
CA SER A 90 -8.77 -0.05 -15.15
C SER A 90 -8.71 -1.20 -14.14
N GLN A 91 -7.56 -1.84 -13.98
CA GLN A 91 -7.36 -2.90 -12.98
C GLN A 91 -7.50 -2.36 -11.56
N ALA A 92 -6.88 -1.23 -11.25
CA ALA A 92 -6.97 -0.59 -9.94
C ALA A 92 -8.42 -0.18 -9.62
N ALA A 93 -9.14 0.37 -10.59
CA ALA A 93 -10.55 0.74 -10.43
C ALA A 93 -11.46 -0.49 -10.19
N GLU A 94 -11.18 -1.62 -10.83
CA GLU A 94 -11.90 -2.89 -10.58
C GLU A 94 -11.65 -3.40 -9.17
N VAL A 95 -10.38 -3.48 -8.76
CA VAL A 95 -9.98 -3.92 -7.42
C VAL A 95 -10.58 -3.02 -6.33
N ALA A 96 -10.52 -1.70 -6.53
CA ALA A 96 -11.12 -0.73 -5.61
C ALA A 96 -12.64 -0.91 -5.47
N ARG A 97 -13.35 -1.20 -6.58
CA ARG A 97 -14.78 -1.51 -6.56
C ARG A 97 -15.09 -2.78 -5.78
N GLN A 98 -14.26 -3.82 -5.91
CA GLN A 98 -14.42 -5.07 -5.16
C GLN A 98 -14.15 -4.90 -3.66
N ILE A 99 -13.18 -4.06 -3.29
CA ILE A 99 -12.90 -3.72 -1.88
C ILE A 99 -14.07 -2.92 -1.28
N GLY A 100 -14.69 -2.02 -2.05
CA GLY A 100 -15.90 -1.32 -1.64
C GLY A 100 -15.68 -0.23 -0.59
N ALA A 101 -14.52 0.44 -0.59
CA ALA A 101 -14.28 1.60 0.27
C ALA A 101 -15.21 2.77 -0.11
N LYS A 102 -15.59 3.62 0.86
CA LYS A 102 -16.47 4.78 0.60
C LYS A 102 -15.86 5.77 -0.39
N ALA A 103 -14.55 5.98 -0.33
CA ALA A 103 -13.77 6.78 -1.26
C ALA A 103 -12.52 6.03 -1.74
N ASN A 104 -12.22 6.14 -3.03
CA ASN A 104 -11.06 5.50 -3.66
C ASN A 104 -10.19 6.57 -4.32
N ILE A 105 -8.95 6.68 -3.88
CA ILE A 105 -7.93 7.58 -4.44
C ILE A 105 -6.98 6.71 -5.28
N LEU A 106 -7.11 6.82 -6.61
CA LEU A 106 -6.20 6.17 -7.55
C LEU A 106 -5.18 7.20 -8.01
N TYR A 107 -3.88 6.89 -7.89
CA TYR A 107 -2.82 7.82 -8.27
C TYR A 107 -1.72 7.13 -9.06
N SER A 108 -1.08 7.91 -9.95
CA SER A 108 0.15 7.54 -10.63
C SER A 108 1.25 8.53 -10.26
N TYR A 109 2.47 8.03 -10.11
CA TYR A 109 3.67 8.85 -9.90
C TYR A 109 4.46 9.09 -11.20
N LYS A 110 4.01 8.55 -12.33
CA LYS A 110 4.57 8.90 -13.63
C LYS A 110 3.78 10.06 -14.22
N SER A 111 4.52 11.06 -14.70
CA SER A 111 3.99 12.15 -15.53
C SER A 111 3.03 11.57 -16.58
N LEU A 112 1.77 11.99 -16.51
CA LEU A 112 0.82 11.80 -17.60
C LEU A 112 1.28 12.73 -18.73
N SER A 113 2.02 12.19 -19.68
CA SER A 113 2.27 12.89 -20.94
C SER A 113 0.95 12.88 -21.72
N PHE A 114 0.16 13.95 -21.60
CA PHE A 114 -0.95 14.18 -22.50
C PHE A 114 -0.38 14.58 -23.88
N PRO A 115 -0.86 13.99 -24.99
CA PRO A 115 -0.48 14.42 -26.33
C PRO A 115 -0.93 15.85 -26.63
#